data_AF-A0A212ITY0-F1
#
_entry.id   AF-A0A212ITY0-F1
#
_cell.length_a   1.000
_cell.length_b   1.000
_cell.length_c   1.000
_cell.angle_alpha   90.00
_cell.angle_beta   90.00
_cell.angle_gamma   90.00
#
_symmetry.space_group_name_H-M   'P 1'
#
loop_
_entity.id
_entity.type
_entity.pdbx_description
1 polymer ?
#
loop_
_entity_poly.entity_id
_entity_poly.type
_entity_poly.pdbx_seq_one_letter_code
_entity_poly.pdbx_strand_id
1 'polypeptide(L)'
;MDADYQDLLAKPKFCKTRMLFLVAGLYNFGIAGFFLMTNPLGDAFSLVHLAVALLFVFGVLFCNIAANPVRYKKLIPYAILRNLAYCGLAGWYCHKGQLPIQWLVPGIVDLVLLVLFLIIWVRLFWEEDDI
;
A
#
# COMPACT_ATOMS: atom_id res chain seq x y z
N MET A 1 9.30 -0.90 27.20
CA MET A 1 8.63 -0.07 26.17
C MET A 1 9.03 1.33 26.50
N ASP A 2 10.12 1.76 25.88
CA ASP A 2 11.04 2.70 26.53
C ASP A 2 10.63 4.13 26.18
N ALA A 3 10.78 5.04 27.14
CA ALA A 3 10.31 6.43 27.01
C ALA A 3 10.86 7.13 25.76
N ASP A 4 12.06 6.76 25.34
CA ASP A 4 12.74 7.25 24.12
C ASP A 4 12.00 6.89 22.81
N TYR A 5 11.32 5.72 22.79
CA TYR A 5 10.51 5.31 21.63
C TYR A 5 9.23 6.13 21.48
N GLN A 6 8.60 6.49 22.60
CA GLN A 6 7.40 7.35 22.56
C GLN A 6 7.77 8.76 22.09
N ASP A 7 8.94 9.24 22.50
CA ASP A 7 9.45 10.57 22.11
C ASP A 7 9.88 10.61 20.63
N LEU A 8 10.44 9.51 20.10
CA LEU A 8 10.66 9.33 18.67
C LEU A 8 9.36 9.37 17.87
N LEU A 9 8.30 8.69 18.32
CA LEU A 9 7.00 8.66 17.64
C LEU A 9 6.25 10.00 17.70
N ALA A 10 6.54 10.86 18.68
CA ALA A 10 5.99 12.20 18.81
C ALA A 10 6.58 13.21 17.81
N LYS A 11 7.71 12.89 17.15
CA LYS A 11 8.32 13.80 16.18
C LYS A 11 7.37 14.02 14.97
N PRO A 12 7.19 15.27 14.51
CA PRO A 12 6.21 15.63 13.49
C PRO A 12 6.42 14.92 12.15
N LYS A 13 7.67 14.51 11.86
CA LYS A 13 8.04 13.74 10.67
C LYS A 13 7.35 12.37 10.60
N PHE A 14 7.20 11.67 11.73
CA PHE A 14 6.53 10.37 11.75
C PHE A 14 5.02 10.49 11.69
N CYS A 15 4.44 11.60 12.17
CA CYS A 15 3.01 11.86 12.07
C CYS A 15 2.52 11.81 10.60
N LYS A 16 3.28 12.45 9.69
CA LYS A 16 2.98 12.44 8.24
C LYS A 16 3.08 11.04 7.63
N THR A 17 4.14 10.30 7.96
CA THR A 17 4.33 8.91 7.50
C THR A 17 3.18 8.01 7.95
N ARG A 18 2.80 8.10 9.22
CA ARG A 18 1.69 7.30 9.79
C ARG A 18 0.38 7.59 9.10
N MET A 19 0.05 8.86 8.88
CA MET A 19 -1.18 9.27 8.22
C MET A 19 -1.23 8.76 6.78
N LEU A 20 -0.11 8.84 6.04
CA LEU A 20 -0.03 8.38 4.66
C LEU A 20 -0.29 6.87 4.55
N PHE A 21 0.35 6.06 5.40
CA PHE A 21 0.10 4.61 5.41
C PHE A 21 -1.30 4.25 5.89
N LEU A 22 -1.88 5.01 6.82
CA LEU A 22 -3.25 4.79 7.27
C LEU A 22 -4.25 5.04 6.13
N VAL A 23 -4.08 6.15 5.41
CA VAL A 23 -4.91 6.47 4.24
C VAL A 23 -4.74 5.40 3.16
N ALA A 24 -3.52 4.94 2.89
CA ALA A 24 -3.27 3.86 1.94
C ALA A 24 -3.92 2.52 2.37
N GLY A 25 -3.95 2.22 3.66
CA GLY A 25 -4.64 1.05 4.21
C GLY A 25 -6.15 1.13 3.99
N LEU A 26 -6.77 2.26 4.38
CA LEU A 26 -8.21 2.50 4.19
C LEU A 26 -8.61 2.48 2.71
N TYR A 27 -7.79 3.07 1.84
CA TYR A 27 -7.97 3.03 0.40
C TYR A 27 -8.01 1.59 -0.13
N ASN A 28 -7.09 0.72 0.31
CA ASN A 28 -7.09 -0.68 -0.11
C ASN A 28 -8.33 -1.44 0.34
N PHE A 29 -8.81 -1.21 1.56
CA PHE A 29 -10.07 -1.80 2.01
C PHE A 29 -11.27 -1.28 1.20
N GLY A 30 -11.30 0.00 0.85
CA GLY A 30 -12.32 0.58 0.00
C GLY A 30 -12.35 -0.06 -1.40
N ILE A 31 -11.20 -0.23 -2.03
CA ILE A 31 -11.09 -0.88 -3.33
C ILE A 31 -11.47 -2.37 -3.26
N ALA A 32 -11.02 -3.08 -2.23
CA ALA A 32 -11.40 -4.47 -2.02
C ALA A 32 -12.93 -4.62 -1.92
N GLY A 33 -13.57 -3.75 -1.13
CA GLY A 33 -15.03 -3.71 -0.99
C GLY A 33 -15.74 -3.41 -2.31
N PHE A 34 -15.25 -2.42 -3.07
CA PHE A 34 -15.80 -2.08 -4.38
C PHE A 34 -15.75 -3.26 -5.35
N PHE A 35 -14.60 -3.94 -5.46
CA PHE A 35 -14.46 -5.08 -6.38
C PHE A 35 -15.31 -6.29 -5.99
N LEU A 36 -15.53 -6.51 -4.69
CA LEU A 36 -16.46 -7.54 -4.20
C LEU A 36 -17.91 -7.23 -4.58
N MET A 37 -18.31 -5.95 -4.53
CA MET A 37 -19.67 -5.54 -4.90
C MET A 37 -19.91 -5.63 -6.41
N THR A 38 -18.93 -5.25 -7.23
CA THR A 38 -19.08 -5.26 -8.70
C THR A 38 -18.84 -6.64 -9.32
N ASN A 39 -18.14 -7.54 -8.63
CA ASN A 39 -17.87 -8.91 -9.07
C ASN A 39 -18.32 -9.88 -7.97
N PRO A 40 -19.63 -10.09 -7.79
CA PRO A 40 -20.15 -10.95 -6.75
C PRO A 40 -19.64 -12.40 -6.91
N LEU A 41 -19.60 -13.15 -5.80
CA LEU A 41 -19.02 -14.49 -5.62
C LEU A 41 -19.66 -15.63 -6.44
N GLY A 42 -20.16 -15.37 -7.65
CA GLY A 42 -20.79 -16.35 -8.52
C GLY A 42 -19.84 -17.38 -9.10
N ASP A 43 -18.54 -17.09 -9.16
CA ASP A 43 -17.53 -17.99 -9.71
C ASP A 43 -16.36 -18.16 -8.73
N ALA A 44 -16.30 -19.35 -8.09
CA ALA A 44 -15.42 -19.64 -6.95
C ALA A 44 -13.91 -19.54 -7.27
N PHE A 45 -13.54 -19.46 -8.56
CA PHE A 45 -12.16 -19.39 -9.04
C PHE A 45 -11.80 -18.10 -9.78
N SER A 46 -12.61 -17.04 -9.68
CA SER A 46 -12.25 -15.78 -10.31
C SER A 46 -10.99 -15.19 -9.65
N LEU A 47 -9.97 -14.89 -10.47
CA LEU A 47 -8.71 -14.23 -10.08
C LEU A 47 -8.95 -12.89 -9.36
N VAL A 48 -10.14 -12.29 -9.54
CA VAL A 48 -10.57 -11.08 -8.84
C VAL A 48 -10.64 -11.31 -7.32
N HIS A 49 -11.09 -12.47 -6.86
CA HIS A 49 -11.17 -12.77 -5.43
C HIS A 49 -9.79 -12.89 -4.79
N LEU A 50 -8.83 -13.48 -5.51
CA LEU A 50 -7.44 -13.51 -5.07
C LEU A 50 -6.87 -12.09 -4.96
N ALA A 51 -7.15 -11.23 -5.95
CA ALA A 51 -6.74 -9.82 -5.93
C ALA A 51 -7.36 -9.06 -4.74
N VAL A 52 -8.65 -9.28 -4.44
CA VAL A 52 -9.34 -8.72 -3.27
C VAL A 52 -8.70 -9.20 -1.97
N ALA A 53 -8.41 -10.49 -1.83
CA ALA A 53 -7.76 -11.02 -0.64
C ALA A 53 -6.37 -10.39 -0.44
N LEU A 54 -5.60 -10.23 -1.51
CA LEU A 54 -4.32 -9.53 -1.48
C LEU A 54 -4.48 -8.05 -1.10
N LEU A 55 -5.48 -7.35 -1.64
CA LEU A 55 -5.81 -5.97 -1.24
C LEU A 55 -6.06 -5.87 0.27
N PHE A 56 -6.76 -6.85 0.84
CA PHE A 56 -7.01 -6.91 2.28
C PHE A 56 -5.73 -7.14 3.10
N VAL A 57 -4.90 -8.11 2.69
CA VAL A 57 -3.61 -8.39 3.33
C VAL A 57 -2.70 -7.17 3.31
N PHE A 58 -2.58 -6.49 2.16
CA PHE A 58 -1.79 -5.28 2.05
C PHE A 58 -2.42 -4.11 2.82
N GLY A 59 -3.74 -4.00 2.89
CA GLY A 59 -4.43 -3.04 3.75
C GLY A 59 -4.04 -3.19 5.23
N VAL A 60 -4.00 -4.42 5.74
CA VAL A 60 -3.54 -4.73 7.10
C VAL A 60 -2.05 -4.40 7.26
N LEU A 61 -1.22 -4.75 6.28
CA LEU A 61 0.21 -4.40 6.27
C LEU A 61 0.42 -2.89 6.37
N PHE A 62 -0.36 -2.09 5.65
CA PHE A 62 -0.31 -0.63 5.72
C PHE A 62 -0.75 -0.09 7.08
N CYS A 63 -1.81 -0.64 7.67
CA CYS A 63 -2.22 -0.29 9.03
C CYS A 63 -1.12 -0.60 10.07
N ASN A 64 -0.40 -1.72 9.92
CA ASN A 64 0.72 -2.06 10.80
C ASN A 64 1.87 -1.06 10.67
N ILE A 65 2.23 -0.68 9.44
CA ILE A 65 3.25 0.36 9.20
C ILE A 65 2.78 1.71 9.76
N ALA A 66 1.50 2.05 9.62
CA ALA A 66 0.93 3.27 10.20
C ALA A 66 0.94 3.28 11.74
N ALA A 67 0.79 2.11 12.37
CA ALA A 67 0.88 1.98 13.81
C ALA A 67 2.32 2.22 14.29
N ASN A 68 3.33 1.67 13.59
CA ASN A 68 4.73 1.85 13.95
C ASN A 68 5.67 1.81 12.72
N PRO A 69 5.95 2.94 12.07
CA PRO A 69 6.71 2.97 10.83
C PRO A 69 8.18 2.60 11.02
N VAL A 70 8.75 2.88 12.20
CA VAL A 70 10.16 2.55 12.53
C VAL A 70 10.32 1.05 12.69
N ARG A 71 9.42 0.41 13.46
CA ARG A 71 9.46 -1.04 13.69
C ARG A 71 9.20 -1.85 12.42
N TYR A 72 8.28 -1.37 11.57
CA TYR A 72 7.82 -2.10 10.39
C TYR A 72 8.44 -1.62 9.08
N LYS A 73 9.54 -0.87 9.13
CA LYS A 73 10.20 -0.33 7.93
C LYS A 73 10.64 -1.37 6.90
N LYS A 74 11.01 -2.56 7.38
CA LYS A 74 11.37 -3.71 6.53
C LYS A 74 10.19 -4.22 5.69
N LEU A 75 8.96 -3.82 6.02
CA LEU A 75 7.75 -4.14 5.25
C LEU A 75 7.49 -3.16 4.10
N ILE A 76 8.08 -1.96 4.13
CA ILE A 76 7.86 -0.93 3.10
C ILE A 76 8.33 -1.38 1.70
N PRO A 77 9.47 -2.08 1.52
CA PRO A 77 9.86 -2.65 0.23
C PRO A 77 8.80 -3.56 -0.38
N TYR A 78 8.11 -4.37 0.43
CA TYR A 78 7.05 -5.25 -0.07
C TYR A 78 5.83 -4.46 -0.56
N ALA A 79 5.50 -3.35 0.11
CA ALA A 79 4.48 -2.43 -0.38
C ALA A 79 4.87 -1.79 -1.72
N ILE A 80 6.14 -1.39 -1.88
CA ILE A 80 6.65 -0.84 -3.15
C ILE A 80 6.55 -1.90 -4.26
N LEU A 81 7.02 -3.12 -4.01
CA LEU A 81 6.97 -4.22 -4.97
C LEU A 81 5.54 -4.54 -5.42
N ARG A 82 4.59 -4.54 -4.48
CA ARG A 82 3.17 -4.76 -4.78
C ARG A 82 2.60 -3.67 -5.69
N ASN A 83 2.83 -2.39 -5.38
CA ASN A 83 2.36 -1.29 -6.24
C ASN A 83 3.03 -1.36 -7.62
N LEU A 84 4.33 -1.66 -7.68
CA LEU A 84 5.07 -1.78 -8.93
C LEU A 84 4.50 -2.90 -9.80
N ALA A 85 4.22 -4.06 -9.21
CA ALA A 85 3.63 -5.20 -9.91
C ALA A 85 2.25 -4.85 -10.48
N TYR A 86 1.39 -4.21 -9.68
CA TYR A 86 0.05 -3.85 -10.14
C TYR A 86 0.09 -2.75 -11.21
N CYS A 87 0.85 -1.68 -11.01
CA CYS A 87 0.99 -0.59 -12.00
C CYS A 87 1.55 -1.11 -13.33
N GLY A 88 2.59 -1.95 -13.26
CA GLY A 88 3.21 -2.55 -14.44
C GLY A 88 2.24 -3.43 -15.23
N LEU A 89 1.52 -4.34 -14.54
CA LEU A 89 0.53 -5.20 -15.19
C LEU A 89 -0.68 -4.41 -15.70
N ALA A 90 -1.24 -3.50 -14.90
CA ALA A 90 -2.38 -2.69 -15.30
C ALA A 90 -2.07 -1.84 -16.54
N GLY A 91 -0.89 -1.20 -16.56
CA GLY A 91 -0.41 -0.44 -17.72
C GLY A 91 -0.20 -1.32 -18.94
N TRP A 92 0.43 -2.49 -18.78
CA TRP A 92 0.68 -3.42 -19.88
C TRP A 92 -0.63 -3.95 -20.51
N TYR A 93 -1.56 -4.44 -19.70
CA TYR A 93 -2.83 -4.96 -20.19
C TYR A 93 -3.74 -3.86 -20.75
N CYS A 94 -3.69 -2.65 -20.19
CA CYS A 94 -4.37 -1.49 -20.74
C CYS A 94 -3.82 -1.12 -22.12
N HIS A 95 -2.48 -1.12 -22.31
CA HIS A 95 -1.86 -0.85 -23.61
C HIS A 95 -2.25 -1.90 -24.67
N LYS A 96 -2.50 -3.14 -24.26
CA LYS A 96 -3.00 -4.22 -25.15
C LYS A 96 -4.51 -4.16 -25.41
N GLY A 97 -5.25 -3.23 -24.81
CA GLY A 97 -6.71 -3.15 -24.91
C GLY A 97 -7.44 -4.32 -24.22
N GLN A 98 -6.76 -5.05 -23.34
CA GLN A 98 -7.27 -6.24 -22.66
C GLN A 98 -7.82 -5.95 -21.27
N LEU A 99 -7.70 -4.70 -20.80
CA LEU A 99 -8.13 -4.28 -19.47
C LEU A 99 -9.10 -3.09 -19.56
N PRO A 100 -10.29 -3.18 -18.94
CA PRO A 100 -11.19 -2.04 -18.85
C PRO A 100 -10.56 -0.88 -18.07
N ILE A 101 -10.83 0.36 -18.50
CA ILE A 101 -10.28 1.59 -17.92
C ILE A 101 -10.52 1.71 -16.40
N GLN A 102 -11.60 1.13 -15.87
CA GLN A 102 -11.88 1.12 -14.43
C GLN A 102 -10.77 0.47 -13.57
N TRP A 103 -9.97 -0.43 -14.16
CA TRP A 103 -8.81 -1.04 -13.49
C TRP A 103 -7.53 -0.22 -13.63
N LEU A 104 -7.51 0.81 -14.50
CA LEU A 104 -6.37 1.71 -14.64
C LEU A 104 -6.36 2.77 -13.53
N VAL A 105 -7.53 3.22 -13.08
CA VAL A 105 -7.66 4.27 -12.05
C VAL A 105 -6.94 3.88 -10.75
N PRO A 106 -7.14 2.68 -10.17
CA PRO A 106 -6.37 2.25 -9.01
C PRO A 106 -4.87 2.16 -9.30
N GLY A 107 -4.48 1.82 -10.53
CA GLY A 107 -3.08 1.74 -10.95
C GLY A 107 -2.39 3.09 -10.94
N ILE A 108 -3.08 4.17 -11.33
CA ILE A 108 -2.53 5.53 -11.26
C ILE A 108 -2.34 5.97 -9.80
N VAL A 109 -3.31 5.66 -8.93
CA VAL A 109 -3.20 5.97 -7.50
C VAL A 109 -2.05 5.19 -6.85
N ASP A 110 -1.93 3.90 -7.16
CA ASP A 110 -0.84 3.05 -6.68
C ASP A 110 0.52 3.56 -7.19
N LEU A 111 0.59 4.17 -8.37
CA LEU A 111 1.82 4.79 -8.90
C LEU A 111 2.23 6.02 -8.09
N VAL A 112 1.27 6.86 -7.69
CA VAL A 112 1.55 8.01 -6.80
C VAL A 112 2.00 7.50 -5.42
N LEU A 113 1.30 6.50 -4.86
CA LEU A 113 1.67 5.89 -3.58
C LEU A 113 3.05 5.22 -3.65
N LEU A 114 3.40 4.59 -4.76
CA LEU A 114 4.71 3.98 -4.99
C LEU A 114 5.83 5.01 -4.85
N VAL A 115 5.69 6.17 -5.49
CA VAL A 115 6.68 7.25 -5.40
C VAL A 115 6.80 7.76 -3.95
N LEU A 116 5.66 7.95 -3.27
CA LEU A 116 5.65 8.38 -1.88
C LEU A 116 6.29 7.35 -0.93
N PHE A 117 6.01 6.06 -1.14
CA PHE A 117 6.62 4.98 -0.37
C PHE A 117 8.11 4.86 -0.62
N LEU A 118 8.58 5.07 -1.85
CA LEU A 118 10.02 5.13 -2.15
C LEU A 118 10.70 6.27 -1.39
N ILE A 119 10.12 7.48 -1.41
CA ILE A 119 10.67 8.64 -0.69
C ILE A 119 10.75 8.36 0.81
N ILE A 120 9.68 7.79 1.39
CA ILE A 120 9.65 7.44 2.82
C ILE A 120 10.66 6.35 3.12
N TRP A 121 10.76 5.31 2.30
CA TRP A 121 11.65 4.18 2.51
C TRP A 121 13.11 4.63 2.52
N VAL A 122 13.52 5.43 1.51
CA VAL A 122 14.85 6.02 1.44
C VAL A 122 15.10 6.85 2.70
N ARG A 123 14.21 7.79 3.03
CA ARG A 123 14.38 8.67 4.19
C ARG A 123 14.53 7.90 5.51
N LEU A 124 13.77 6.82 5.68
CA LEU A 124 13.77 6.04 6.91
C LEU A 124 14.92 5.03 6.98
N PHE A 125 15.53 4.69 5.84
CA PHE A 125 16.74 3.88 5.76
C PHE A 125 17.97 4.70 6.20
N TRP A 126 18.15 5.91 5.67
CA TRP A 126 19.28 6.78 6.03
C TRP A 126 19.25 7.24 7.50
N GLU A 127 18.09 7.34 8.13
CA GLU A 127 17.97 7.69 9.56
C GLU A 127 18.39 6.56 10.52
N GLU A 128 18.63 5.33 10.03
CA GLU A 128 19.14 4.22 10.85
C GLU A 128 20.66 4.32 11.09
N ASP A 129 21.38 5.05 10.24
CA ASP A 129 22.84 5.22 10.37
C ASP A 129 23.22 6.37 11.34
N ASP A 130 22.26 7.22 11.71
CA ASP A 130 22.44 8.39 12.60
C ASP A 130 22.08 8.13 14.08
N ILE A 131 21.65 6.90 14.43
CA ILE A 131 21.28 6.47 15.80
C ILE A 131 22.25 5.37 16.26
#